data_AF-X7ZQA0-F1
#
_entry.id   AF-X7ZQA0-F1
#
_cell.length_a   1.000
_cell.length_b   1.000
_cell.length_c   1.000
_cell.angle_alpha   90.00
_cell.angle_beta   90.00
_cell.angle_gamma   90.00
#
_symmetry.space_group_name_H-M   'P 1'
#
loop_
_entity.id
_entity.type
_entity.pdbx_description
1 polymer ?
#
loop_
_entity_poly.entity_id
_entity_poly.type
_entity_poly.pdbx_seq_one_letter_code
_entity_poly.pdbx_strand_id
1 'polypeptide(L)' 'MTSLHLNQDQAAVAADIAAKTAFGETAGIANLPNGTKVVLPVRIDQGIALIVQPDGSVAVFRGDLHQFLPYLGK' A
#
# COMPACT_ATOMS: atom_id res chain seq x y z
N MET A 1 6.39 -22.04 6.01
CA MET A 1 4.94 -21.82 5.87
C MET A 1 4.55 -20.79 6.92
N THR A 2 4.20 -19.57 6.51
CA THR A 2 3.76 -18.50 7.41
C THR A 2 2.26 -18.63 7.62
N SER A 3 1.89 -19.06 8.82
CA SER A 3 0.52 -19.31 9.28
C SER A 3 -0.22 -18.01 9.58
N LEU A 4 -0.60 -17.29 8.53
CA LEU A 4 -1.77 -16.41 8.53
C LEU A 4 -2.13 -16.21 7.04
N HIS A 5 -3.09 -16.99 6.52
CA HIS A 5 -3.65 -16.83 5.17
C HIS A 5 -4.46 -15.53 5.07
N LEU A 6 -3.86 -14.38 5.38
CA LEU A 6 -4.37 -13.12 4.90
C LEU A 6 -4.03 -13.09 3.42
N ASN A 7 -5.04 -13.31 2.58
CA ASN A 7 -4.87 -13.09 1.15
C ASN A 7 -4.35 -11.66 0.95
N GLN A 8 -3.49 -11.46 -0.05
CA GLN A 8 -2.84 -10.16 -0.29
C GLN A 8 -3.83 -8.97 -0.25
N ASP A 9 -5.06 -9.18 -0.73
CA ASP A 9 -6.12 -8.17 -0.64
C ASP A 9 -6.53 -7.81 0.80
N GLN A 10 -6.58 -8.78 1.71
CA GLN A 10 -6.84 -8.49 3.13
C GLN A 10 -5.69 -7.73 3.78
N ALA A 11 -4.44 -8.07 3.44
CA ALA A 11 -3.28 -7.31 3.89
C ALA A 11 -3.29 -5.88 3.31
N ALA A 12 -3.71 -5.71 2.06
CA ALA A 12 -3.85 -4.41 1.42
C ALA A 12 -4.96 -3.56 2.04
N VAL A 13 -6.11 -4.16 2.38
CA VAL A 13 -7.19 -3.48 3.11
C VAL A 13 -6.76 -3.11 4.53
N ALA A 14 -6.08 -4.00 5.25
CA ALA A 14 -5.56 -3.70 6.58
C ALA A 14 -4.52 -2.57 6.53
N ALA A 15 -3.65 -2.58 5.51
CA ALA A 15 -2.70 -1.51 5.26
C ALA A 15 -3.43 -0.19 4.91
N ASP A 16 -4.49 -0.21 4.11
CA ASP A 16 -5.30 0.98 3.82
C ASP A 16 -5.95 1.58 5.06
N ILE A 17 -6.50 0.75 5.95
CA ILE A 17 -7.07 1.20 7.23
C ILE A 17 -5.99 1.76 8.16
N ALA A 18 -4.83 1.08 8.24
CA ALA A 18 -3.70 1.54 9.04
C ALA A 18 -3.14 2.86 8.50
N ALA A 19 -3.04 3.00 7.18
CA ALA A 19 -2.60 4.21 6.51
C ALA A 19 -3.60 5.36 6.68
N LYS A 20 -4.91 5.12 6.62
CA LYS A 20 -5.93 6.13 6.99
C LYS A 20 -5.76 6.58 8.44
N THR A 21 -5.49 5.64 9.34
CA THR A 21 -5.28 5.99 10.76
C THR A 21 -3.97 6.75 10.98
N ALA A 22 -2.89 6.37 10.30
CA ALA A 22 -1.56 6.95 10.48
C ALA A 22 -1.34 8.25 9.69
N PHE A 23 -1.88 8.35 8.47
CA PHE A 23 -1.68 9.48 7.55
C PHE A 23 -2.93 10.38 7.42
N GLY A 24 -4.07 9.95 7.95
CA GLY A 24 -5.38 10.63 7.93
C GLY A 24 -6.28 10.12 6.80
N GLU A 25 -5.86 10.32 5.56
CA GLU A 25 -6.58 9.85 4.38
C GLU A 25 -5.63 9.15 3.39
N THR A 26 -6.14 8.13 2.70
CA THR A 26 -5.45 7.43 1.64
C THR A 26 -6.08 7.72 0.28
N ALA A 27 -5.24 7.90 -0.74
CA ALA A 27 -5.68 8.04 -2.12
C ALA A 27 -6.18 6.71 -2.69
N GLY A 28 -5.78 5.59 -2.06
CA GLY A 28 -6.20 4.24 -2.41
C GLY A 28 -5.03 3.29 -2.57
N ILE A 29 -5.31 2.16 -3.22
CA ILE A 29 -4.35 1.07 -3.42
C ILE A 29 -3.95 1.06 -4.90
N ALA A 30 -2.65 1.23 -5.16
CA ALA A 30 -2.04 1.07 -6.46
C ALA A 30 -1.59 -0.38 -6.68
N ASN A 31 -1.90 -0.95 -7.84
CA ASN A 31 -1.48 -2.31 -8.21
C ASN A 31 -0.27 -2.21 -9.14
N LEU A 32 0.92 -2.61 -8.66
CA LEU A 32 2.13 -2.60 -9.47
C LEU A 32 2.19 -3.84 -10.37
N PRO A 33 2.86 -3.75 -11.54
CA PRO A 33 3.00 -4.86 -12.48
C PRO A 33 3.83 -6.03 -11.93
N ASN A 34 4.62 -5.81 -10.88
CA ASN A 34 5.34 -6.86 -10.16
C ASN A 34 4.43 -7.66 -9.18
N GLY A 35 3.12 -7.40 -9.18
CA GLY A 35 2.15 -8.03 -8.29
C GLY A 35 2.11 -7.44 -6.89
N THR A 36 2.87 -6.39 -6.59
CA THR A 36 2.87 -5.72 -5.30
C THR A 36 1.76 -4.68 -5.24
N LYS A 37 1.10 -4.51 -4.10
CA LYS A 37 0.10 -3.47 -3.88
C LYS A 37 0.73 -2.34 -3.05
N VAL A 38 0.45 -1.09 -3.40
CA VAL A 38 0.98 0.08 -2.67
C VAL A 38 -0.18 0.93 -2.21
N VAL A 39 -0.30 1.14 -0.91
CA VAL A 39 -1.27 2.05 -0.31
C VAL A 39 -0.66 3.44 -0.32
N LEU A 40 -1.26 4.34 -1.09
CA LEU A 40 -0.83 5.74 -1.15
C LEU A 40 -1.62 6.60 -0.17
N PRO A 41 -0.96 7.46 0.62
CA PRO A 41 -1.65 8.54 1.33
C PRO A 41 -2.18 9.58 0.33
N VAL A 42 -3.23 10.33 0.71
CA VAL A 42 -3.68 11.51 -0.05
C VAL A 42 -2.57 12.56 -0.10
N ARG A 43 -1.85 12.73 1.01
CA ARG A 43 -0.69 13.63 1.10
C ARG A 43 0.57 12.92 0.62
N ILE A 44 0.71 12.84 -0.70
CA ILE A 44 1.89 12.31 -1.39
C ILE A 44 3.17 13.08 -1.04
N ASP A 45 3.06 14.36 -0.64
CA ASP A 45 4.18 15.17 -0.13
C ASP A 45 4.84 14.63 1.15
N GLN A 46 4.14 13.76 1.91
CA GLN A 46 4.74 13.10 3.06
C GLN A 46 5.85 12.13 2.67
N GLY A 47 5.83 11.64 1.43
CA GLY A 47 6.82 10.71 0.93
C GLY A 47 6.80 9.35 1.63
N ILE A 48 5.69 8.97 2.28
CA ILE A 48 5.55 7.68 2.98
C ILE A 48 4.37 6.90 2.42
N ALA A 49 4.58 5.65 2.01
CA ALA A 49 3.53 4.74 1.57
C ALA A 49 3.68 3.37 2.23
N LEU A 50 2.62 2.56 2.20
CA LEU A 50 2.71 1.16 2.61
C LEU A 50 2.75 0.27 1.38
N ILE A 51 3.68 -0.68 1.37
CA ILE A 51 3.86 -1.66 0.32
C ILE A 51 3.42 -3.00 0.86
N VAL A 52 2.50 -3.66 0.16
CA VAL A 52 1.98 -4.99 0.46
C VAL A 52 2.46 -5.96 -0.61
N GLN A 53 3.38 -6.81 -0.21
CA GLN A 53 3.96 -7.84 -1.05
C GLN A 53 2.96 -8.97 -1.35
N PRO A 54 3.17 -9.75 -2.42
CA PRO A 54 2.30 -10.87 -2.79
C PRO A 54 2.17 -11.96 -1.71
N ASP A 55 3.17 -12.08 -0.85
CA ASP A 55 3.19 -12.99 0.30
C ASP A 55 2.35 -12.49 1.50
N GLY A 56 1.75 -11.30 1.39
CA GLY A 56 0.98 -10.63 2.44
C GLY A 56 1.82 -9.78 3.40
N SER A 57 3.15 -9.70 3.20
CA SER A 57 4.03 -8.88 4.02
C SER A 57 3.84 -7.39 3.75
N VAL A 58 3.74 -6.58 4.81
CA VAL A 58 3.61 -5.13 4.71
C VAL A 58 4.92 -4.44 5.09
N ALA A 59 5.41 -3.55 4.22
CA ALA A 59 6.59 -2.74 4.43
C ALA A 59 6.26 -1.25 4.30
N VAL A 60 7.00 -0.40 5.00
CA VAL A 60 6.90 1.05 4.85
C VAL A 60 7.88 1.49 3.77
N PHE A 61 7.38 2.16 2.74
CA PHE A 61 8.20 2.82 1.74
C PHE A 61 8.32 4.30 2.05
N ARG A 62 9.52 4.84 1.89
CA ARG A 62 9.80 6.26 2.04
C ARG A 62 10.54 6.75 0.80
N GLY A 63 10.00 7.73 0.11
CA GLY A 63 10.56 8.26 -1.13
C GLY A 63 9.53 8.99 -1.98
N ASP A 64 9.84 9.15 -3.27
CA ASP A 64 8.94 9.78 -4.22
C ASP A 64 7.72 8.89 -4.47
N LEU A 65 6.54 9.36 -4.08
CA LEU A 65 5.29 8.62 -4.26
C LEU A 65 4.63 8.87 -5.63
N HIS A 66 5.09 9.86 -6.39
CA HIS A 66 4.56 10.14 -7.72
C HIS A 66 4.74 8.97 -8.68
N GLN A 67 5.76 8.14 -8.45
CA GLN A 67 6.01 6.93 -9.23
C GLN A 67 4.85 5.91 -9.19
N PHE A 68 4.01 5.95 -8.14
CA PHE A 68 2.91 5.01 -7.97
C PHE A 68 1.56 5.54 -8.48
N LEU A 69 1.44 6.84 -8.75
CA LEU A 69 0.20 7.45 -9.26
C LEU A 69 -0.32 6.80 -10.56
N PRO A 70 0.51 6.41 -11.55
CA PRO A 70 0.03 5.77 -12.78
C PRO A 70 -0.63 4.40 -12.57
N TYR A 71 -0.49 3.83 -11.38
CA TYR A 71 -0.94 2.49 -10.99
C TYR A 71 -2.13 2.52 -10.02
N LEU A 72 -2.57 3.70 -9.60
CA LEU A 72 -3.73 3.88 -8.72
C LEU A 72 -5.02 3.55 -9.50
N GLY A 73 -5.83 2.61 -8.99
CA GLY A 73 -7.13 2.27 -9.57
C GLY A 73 -7.13 1.46 -10.87
N LYS A 74 -5.97 0.89 -11.26
CA LYS A 74 -5.86 -0.10 -12.35
C LYS A 74 -6.12 -1.53 -11.89
#